data_AF-A0A931T0M1-F1
#
_entry.id   AF-A0A931T0M1-F1
#
_cell.length_a   1.000
_cell.length_b   1.000
_cell.length_c   1.000
_cell.angle_alpha   90.00
_cell.angle_beta   90.00
_cell.angle_gamma   90.00
#
_symmetry.space_group_name_H-M   'P 1'
#
loop_
_entity.id
_entity.type
_entity.pdbx_description
1 polymer ?
#
loop_
_entity_poly.entity_id
_entity_poly.type
_entity_poly.pdbx_seq_one_letter_code
_entity_poly.pdbx_strand_id
1 'polypeptide(L)' 'FYLMSRGVKADEAMNMIVRGFVEPIVKELPLEYAVELNRLIELEMEGSVG' A
#
# COMPACT_ATOMS: atom_id res chain seq x y z
N PHE A 1 -7.14 5.08 -13.28
CA PHE A 1 -8.40 5.57 -13.91
C PHE A 1 -9.60 4.66 -13.61
N TYR A 2 -9.49 3.33 -13.74
CA TYR A 2 -10.60 2.41 -13.48
C TYR A 2 -11.15 2.47 -12.04
N LEU A 3 -10.30 2.40 -11.01
CA LEU A 3 -10.73 2.51 -9.61
C LEU A 3 -11.40 3.87 -9.32
N MET A 4 -10.82 4.96 -9.83
CA MET A 4 -11.41 6.30 -9.70
C MET A 4 -12.76 6.44 -10.39
N SER A 5 -12.94 5.81 -11.57
CA SER A 5 -14.24 5.76 -12.24
C SER A 5 -15.32 4.98 -11.47
N ARG A 6 -14.92 4.20 -10.46
CA ARG A 6 -15.81 3.49 -9.53
C ARG A 6 -16.03 4.24 -8.22
N GLY A 7 -15.56 5.49 -8.12
CA GLY A 7 -15.72 6.34 -6.94
C GLY A 7 -14.63 6.18 -5.88
N VAL A 8 -13.59 5.38 -6.13
CA VAL A 8 -12.44 5.26 -5.23
C VAL A 8 -11.57 6.51 -5.38
N LYS A 9 -11.20 7.15 -4.27
CA LYS A 9 -10.31 8.32 -4.34
C LYS A 9 -8.92 7.92 -4.84
N ALA A 10 -8.17 8.88 -5.39
CA ALA A 10 -6.87 8.59 -6.01
C ALA A 10 -5.84 8.02 -5.02
N ASP A 11 -5.80 8.57 -3.81
CA ASP A 11 -4.99 8.13 -2.66
C ASP A 11 -5.37 6.72 -2.19
N GLU A 12 -6.66 6.44 -2.08
CA GLU A 12 -7.18 5.12 -1.72
C GLU A 12 -6.88 4.09 -2.81
N ALA A 13 -7.07 4.45 -4.08
CA ALA A 13 -6.75 3.59 -5.22
C ALA A 13 -5.25 3.27 -5.27
N MET A 14 -4.38 4.23 -4.99
CA MET A 14 -2.94 4.01 -4.90
C MET A 14 -2.60 3.05 -3.75
N ASN A 15 -3.19 3.26 -2.58
CA ASN A 15 -3.04 2.38 -1.41
C ASN A 15 -3.41 0.94 -1.73
N MET A 16 -4.55 0.73 -2.38
CA MET A 16 -5.00 -0.61 -2.77
C MET A 16 -4.01 -1.31 -3.70
N ILE A 17 -3.48 -0.58 -4.69
CA ILE A 17 -2.53 -1.13 -5.66
C ILE A 17 -1.22 -1.52 -4.97
N VAL A 18 -0.64 -0.60 -4.18
CA VAL A 18 0.63 -0.84 -3.49
C VAL A 18 0.50 -2.01 -2.50
N ARG A 19 -0.57 -2.03 -1.70
CA ARG A 19 -0.83 -3.13 -0.75
C ARG A 19 -0.97 -4.47 -1.46
N GLY A 20 -1.76 -4.54 -2.53
CA GLY A 20 -1.93 -5.77 -3.31
C GLY A 20 -0.65 -6.25 -3.99
N PHE A 21 0.22 -5.31 -4.41
CA PHE A 21 1.52 -5.65 -4.98
C PHE A 21 2.50 -6.23 -3.95
N VAL A 22 2.50 -5.67 -2.74
CA VAL A 22 3.46 -6.05 -1.68
C VAL A 22 2.96 -7.25 -0.85
N GLU A 23 1.67 -7.58 -0.89
CA GLU A 23 1.06 -8.68 -0.13
C GLU A 23 1.79 -10.04 -0.25
N PRO A 24 2.23 -10.51 -1.43
CA PRO A 24 2.99 -11.76 -1.54
C PRO A 24 4.32 -11.70 -0.79
N ILE A 25 5.00 -10.54 -0.80
CA ILE A 25 6.29 -10.35 -0.12
C ILE A 25 6.07 -10.38 1.40
N VAL A 26 5.05 -9.67 1.88
CA VAL A 26 4.70 -9.62 3.31
C VAL A 26 4.38 -11.01 3.86
N LYS A 27 3.73 -11.86 3.06
CA LYS A 27 3.37 -13.24 3.45
C LYS A 27 4.56 -14.18 3.59
N GLU A 28 5.66 -13.90 2.89
CA GLU A 28 6.90 -14.69 2.95
C GLU A 28 7.86 -14.19 4.04
N LEU A 29 7.58 -13.03 4.65
CA LEU A 29 8.43 -12.46 5.69
C LEU A 29 8.05 -13.00 7.08
N PRO A 30 9.05 -13.16 7.98
CA PRO A 30 8.78 -13.35 9.40
C PRO A 30 7.90 -12.21 9.95
N LEU A 31 7.07 -12.55 10.94
CA LEU A 31 6.02 -11.66 11.45
C LEU A 31 6.57 -10.32 11.93
N GLU A 32 7.73 -10.32 12.57
CA GLU A 32 8.41 -9.12 13.07
C GLU A 32 8.74 -8.11 11.94
N TYR A 33 9.13 -8.60 10.76
CA TYR A 33 9.46 -7.74 9.61
C TYR A 33 8.23 -7.33 8.82
N ALA A 34 7.18 -8.16 8.81
CA ALA A 34 5.91 -7.83 8.17
C ALA A 34 5.28 -6.56 8.79
N VAL A 35 5.36 -6.42 10.11
CA VAL A 35 4.85 -5.23 10.82
C VAL A 35 5.66 -3.98 10.46
N GLU A 36 6.99 -4.08 10.42
CA GLU A 36 7.87 -2.96 10.07
C GLU A 36 7.70 -2.52 8.61
N LEU A 37 7.60 -3.48 7.68
CA LEU A 37 7.37 -3.21 6.26
C LEU A 37 6.03 -2.48 6.03
N ASN A 38 4.96 -2.89 6.71
CA ASN A 38 3.68 -2.19 6.63
C ASN A 38 3.80 -0.73 7.11
N ARG A 39 4.57 -0.48 8.17
CA ARG A 39 4.80 0.88 8.67
C ARG A 39 5.60 1.73 7.70
N LEU A 40 6.62 1.16 7.07
CA LEU A 40 7.43 1.84 6.05
C LEU A 40 6.58 2.23 4.85
N ILE A 41 5.71 1.33 4.37
CA ILE A 41 4.80 1.63 3.25
C ILE A 41 3.88 2.81 3.60
N GLU A 42 3.29 2.82 4.80
CA GLU A 42 2.44 3.93 5.23
C GLU A 42 3.18 5.29 5.23
N LEU A 43 4.41 5.31 5.73
CA LEU A 43 5.25 6.52 5.78
C LEU A 43 5.59 7.04 4.37
N GLU A 44 6.00 6.15 3.46
CA GLU A 44 6.31 6.52 2.07
C GLU A 44 5.06 7.03 1.33
N MET A 45 3.89 6.49 1.65
CA MET A 45 2.63 6.91 1.05
C MET A 45 2.16 8.28 1.54
N GLU A 46 2.39 8.62 2.81
CA GLU A 46 2.17 9.98 3.33
C GLU A 46 3.14 10.99 2.68
N GLY A 47 4.39 10.60 2.41
CA GLY A 47 5.41 11.44 1.77
C GLY A 47 5.31 11.58 0.24
N SER A 48 4.63 10.65 -0.43
CA SER A 48 4.51 10.63 -1.90
C SER A 48 3.35 11.49 -2.43
N VAL A 49 2.46 11.98 -1.57
CA VAL A 49 1.38 12.91 -1.96
C VAL A 49 1.86 14.35 -1.74
N GLY A 50 2.58 14.86 -2.74
CA GLY A 50 2.90 16.29 -2.91
C GLY A 50 2.09 16.91 -4.02
#